data_AF-A0A6P2FT80-F1
#
_entry.id   AF-A0A6P2FT80-F1
#
_cell.length_a   1.000
_cell.length_b   1.000
_cell.length_c   1.000
_cell.angle_alpha   90.00
_cell.angle_beta   90.00
_cell.angle_gamma   90.00
#
_symmetry.space_group_name_H-M   'P 1'
#
loop_
_entity.id
_entity.type
_entity.pdbx_description
1 polymer ?
#
loop_
_entity_poly.entity_id
_entity_poly.type
_entity_poly.pdbx_seq_one_letter_code
_entity_poly.pdbx_strand_id
1 'polypeptide(L)'
;MLKNPRFALASMLLSTLALSACAAPSVGQHIELTGKLVLRGTAEFNTPAVVTKDAGVWALEGLSPEEAARRQNTRVRVHGTVTRAREAKAVGPRLRVDSLETLKPD
;
A
#
# COMPACT_ATOMS: atom_id res chain seq x y z
N MET A 1 18.39 -56.86 30.06
CA MET A 1 17.06 -56.45 29.56
C MET A 1 17.22 -55.13 28.79
N LEU A 2 16.94 -55.15 27.48
CA LEU A 2 16.92 -53.99 26.58
C LEU A 2 15.55 -53.29 26.66
N LYS A 3 15.50 -51.95 26.71
CA LYS A 3 14.83 -51.08 25.71
C LYS A 3 14.85 -49.59 26.12
N ASN A 4 15.64 -48.79 25.40
CA ASN A 4 15.26 -47.42 24.99
C ASN A 4 14.43 -47.58 23.67
N PRO A 5 13.86 -46.55 22.99
CA PRO A 5 14.12 -45.10 23.13
C PRO A 5 12.96 -44.12 22.71
N ARG A 6 13.26 -42.81 22.74
CA ARG A 6 12.67 -41.68 21.96
C ARG A 6 11.22 -41.25 22.22
N PHE A 7 11.06 -40.07 22.86
CA PHE A 7 9.97 -39.15 22.56
C PHE A 7 10.56 -37.78 22.17
N ALA A 8 10.49 -37.49 20.88
CA ALA A 8 10.63 -36.17 20.32
C ALA A 8 9.36 -35.37 20.62
N LEU A 9 9.49 -34.17 21.18
CA LEU A 9 8.43 -33.16 21.27
C LEU A 9 9.05 -31.86 20.74
N ALA A 10 8.89 -31.60 19.45
CA ALA A 10 7.72 -30.95 18.84
C ALA A 10 7.95 -29.43 18.79
N SER A 11 8.39 -29.00 17.60
CA SER A 11 8.55 -27.62 17.15
C SER A 11 7.36 -26.76 17.53
N MET A 12 7.58 -25.77 18.39
CA MET A 12 6.58 -24.75 18.69
C MET A 12 6.61 -23.70 17.58
N LEU A 13 5.83 -23.95 16.53
CA LEU A 13 5.49 -22.96 15.50
C LEU A 13 4.82 -21.76 16.17
N LEU A 14 5.58 -20.67 16.31
CA LEU A 14 5.07 -19.37 16.71
C LEU A 14 4.37 -18.73 15.51
N SER A 15 3.17 -19.24 15.19
CA SER A 15 2.25 -18.63 14.23
C SER A 15 1.73 -17.33 14.82
N THR A 16 2.39 -16.21 14.52
CA THR A 16 1.84 -14.87 14.75
C THR A 16 0.64 -14.67 13.84
N LEU A 17 -0.56 -14.88 14.40
CA LEU A 17 -1.82 -14.46 13.80
C LEU A 17 -1.77 -12.94 13.59
N ALA A 18 -1.58 -12.52 12.33
CA ALA A 18 -1.80 -11.14 11.93
C ALA A 18 -3.31 -10.85 11.99
N LEU A 19 -3.78 -10.35 13.14
CA LEU A 19 -5.07 -9.69 13.22
C LEU A 19 -4.99 -8.44 12.35
N SER A 20 -5.47 -8.55 11.11
CA SER A 20 -5.75 -7.40 10.25
C SER A 20 -7.00 -6.69 10.80
N ALA A 21 -6.82 -5.94 11.89
CA ALA A 21 -7.78 -4.93 12.28
C ALA A 21 -7.79 -3.89 11.16
N CYS A 22 -8.94 -3.71 10.51
CA CYS A 22 -9.15 -2.76 9.40
C CYS A 22 -9.18 -1.32 9.96
N ALA A 23 -8.09 -0.90 10.59
CA ALA A 23 -7.90 0.47 11.05
C ALA A 23 -7.48 1.32 9.84
N ALA A 24 -8.13 2.47 9.66
CA ALA A 24 -7.71 3.43 8.65
C ALA A 24 -6.26 3.88 8.94
N PRO A 25 -5.39 4.00 7.93
CA PRO A 25 -4.01 4.39 8.15
C PRO A 25 -3.90 5.77 8.83
N SER A 26 -3.02 5.87 9.82
CA SER A 26 -2.77 7.12 10.54
C SER A 26 -1.63 7.93 9.89
N VAL A 27 -1.58 9.23 10.16
CA VAL A 27 -0.48 10.10 9.69
C VAL A 27 0.85 9.63 10.26
N GLY A 28 1.89 9.58 9.42
CA GLY A 28 3.22 9.07 9.77
C GLY A 28 3.38 7.56 9.61
N GLN A 29 2.30 6.81 9.38
CA GLN A 29 2.38 5.38 9.15
C GLN A 29 2.98 5.10 7.76
N HIS A 30 3.89 4.12 7.68
CA HIS A 30 4.31 3.55 6.40
C HIS A 30 3.31 2.50 5.94
N ILE A 31 2.84 2.60 4.70
CA ILE A 31 1.88 1.67 4.10
C ILE A 31 2.28 1.26 2.69
N GLU A 32 1.74 0.14 2.24
CA GLU A 32 1.74 -0.28 0.84
C GLU A 32 0.34 -0.03 0.24
N LEU A 33 0.29 0.62 -0.91
CA LEU A 33 -0.92 0.76 -1.72
C LEU A 33 -0.76 -0.01 -3.03
N THR A 34 -1.77 -0.80 -3.39
CA THR A 34 -1.86 -1.41 -4.72
C THR A 34 -3.11 -0.90 -5.43
N GLY A 35 -2.95 -0.43 -6.67
CA GLY A 35 -4.07 0.11 -7.44
C GLY A 35 -3.68 0.56 -8.84
N LYS A 36 -4.56 1.31 -9.49
CA LYS A 36 -4.32 1.91 -10.80
C LYS A 36 -3.77 3.32 -10.65
N LEU A 37 -2.64 3.61 -11.30
CA LEU A 37 -2.08 4.96 -11.33
C LEU A 37 -2.86 5.85 -12.31
N VAL A 38 -3.29 7.01 -11.84
CA VAL A 38 -4.04 8.00 -12.63
C VAL A 38 -3.48 9.40 -12.39
N LEU A 39 -3.69 10.30 -13.35
CA LEU A 39 -3.55 11.74 -13.16
C LEU A 39 -4.95 12.32 -12.94
N ARG A 40 -5.12 13.11 -11.87
CA ARG A 40 -6.38 13.83 -11.58
C ARG A 40 -6.13 15.33 -11.63
N GLY A 41 -7.03 16.07 -12.26
CA GLY A 41 -6.96 17.53 -12.35
C GLY A 41 -7.21 18.01 -13.76
N THR A 42 -6.83 19.27 -14.01
CA THR A 42 -6.77 19.89 -15.33
C THR A 42 -5.32 19.88 -15.84
N ALA A 43 -5.10 20.17 -17.12
CA ALA A 43 -3.78 20.11 -17.75
C ALA A 43 -2.65 20.81 -16.97
N GLU A 44 -2.95 21.92 -16.30
CA GLU A 44 -2.00 22.71 -15.51
C GLU A 44 -1.83 22.22 -14.06
N PHE A 45 -2.79 21.47 -13.52
CA PHE A 45 -2.83 21.05 -12.10
C PHE A 45 -3.06 19.53 -11.97
N ASN A 46 -2.30 18.75 -12.73
CA ASN A 46 -2.36 17.30 -12.65
C ASN A 46 -1.69 16.78 -11.37
N THR A 47 -2.47 16.11 -10.53
CA THR A 47 -2.01 15.43 -9.32
C THR A 47 -1.98 13.93 -9.55
N PRO A 48 -0.82 13.26 -9.41
CA PRO A 48 -0.76 11.80 -9.43
C PRO A 48 -1.56 11.19 -8.29
N ALA A 49 -2.31 10.12 -8.59
CA ALA A 49 -3.10 9.41 -7.60
C ALA A 49 -3.18 7.91 -7.90
N VAL A 50 -3.38 7.11 -6.85
CA VAL A 50 -3.70 5.68 -6.98
C VAL A 50 -5.17 5.47 -6.66
N VAL A 51 -5.86 4.78 -7.55
CA VAL A 51 -7.21 4.25 -7.33
C VAL A 51 -7.08 2.80 -6.88
N THR A 52 -7.37 2.55 -5.61
CA THR A 52 -7.30 1.22 -4.98
C THR A 52 -8.57 0.40 -5.27
N LYS A 53 -8.53 -0.92 -5.00
CA LYS A 53 -9.64 -1.84 -5.32
C LYS A 53 -10.95 -1.52 -4.59
N ASP A 54 -10.86 -0.94 -3.40
CA ASP A 54 -11.98 -0.45 -2.57
C ASP A 54 -12.48 0.93 -3.02
N ALA A 55 -12.16 1.36 -4.24
CA ALA A 55 -12.43 2.70 -4.77
C ALA A 55 -11.84 3.84 -3.93
N GLY A 56 -10.86 3.55 -3.07
CA GLY A 56 -10.06 4.56 -2.40
C GLY A 56 -9.21 5.34 -3.40
N VAL A 57 -9.16 6.67 -3.25
CA VAL A 57 -8.28 7.52 -4.07
C VAL A 57 -7.26 8.18 -3.16
N TRP A 58 -5.98 7.86 -3.39
CA TRP A 58 -4.85 8.41 -2.65
C TRP A 58 -4.06 9.34 -3.55
N ALA A 59 -3.94 10.61 -3.16
CA ALA A 59 -3.03 11.51 -3.86
C ALA A 59 -1.58 11.18 -3.47
N LEU A 60 -0.70 11.15 -4.46
CA LEU A 60 0.71 10.84 -4.29
C LEU A 60 1.53 12.13 -4.26
N GLU A 61 2.37 12.26 -3.24
CA GLU A 61 3.33 13.36 -3.08
C GLU A 61 4.75 12.85 -3.37
N GLY A 62 5.59 13.69 -3.98
CA GLY A 62 6.95 13.32 -4.37
C GLY A 62 7.06 12.59 -5.71
N LEU A 63 5.93 12.27 -6.36
CA LEU A 63 5.89 11.77 -7.74
C LEU A 63 5.59 12.93 -8.70
N SER A 64 6.44 13.14 -9.70
CA SER A 64 6.19 14.17 -10.71
C SER A 64 5.01 13.79 -11.62
N PRO A 65 4.21 14.76 -12.11
CA PRO A 65 3.15 14.48 -13.09
C PRO A 65 3.66 13.81 -14.36
N GLU A 66 4.86 14.16 -14.81
CA GLU A 66 5.52 13.58 -15.99
C GLU A 66 5.86 12.10 -15.78
N GLU A 67 6.39 11.74 -14.61
CA GLU A 67 6.67 10.34 -14.27
C GLU A 67 5.39 9.53 -14.14
N ALA A 68 4.37 10.11 -13.53
CA ALA A 68 3.06 9.49 -13.44
C ALA A 68 2.40 9.31 -14.81
N ALA A 69 2.55 10.27 -15.73
CA ALA A 69 2.06 10.17 -17.10
C ALA A 69 2.66 8.98 -17.85
N ARG A 70 3.98 8.75 -17.72
CA ARG A 70 4.68 7.61 -18.35
C ARG A 70 4.17 6.24 -17.88
N ARG A 71 3.60 6.18 -16.68
CA ARG A 71 3.07 4.95 -16.06
C ARG A 71 1.55 4.99 -15.90
N GLN A 72 0.88 5.96 -16.54
CA GLN A 72 -0.55 6.18 -16.34
C GLN A 72 -1.34 4.96 -16.81
N ASN A 73 -2.45 4.69 -16.12
CA ASN A 73 -3.34 3.56 -16.36
C ASN A 73 -2.73 2.17 -16.12
N THR A 74 -1.50 2.09 -15.63
CA THR A 74 -0.90 0.83 -15.20
C THR A 74 -1.28 0.50 -13.76
N ARG A 75 -1.23 -0.79 -13.43
CA ARG A 75 -1.35 -1.26 -12.04
C ARG A 75 0.00 -1.05 -11.35
N VAL A 76 -0.01 -0.43 -10.18
CA VAL A 76 1.19 -0.10 -9.42
C VAL A 76 1.10 -0.57 -7.98
N ARG A 77 2.26 -0.87 -7.41
CA ARG A 77 2.49 -0.98 -5.96
C ARG A 77 3.29 0.24 -5.53
N VAL A 78 2.83 0.91 -4.48
CA VAL A 78 3.44 2.13 -3.94
C VAL A 78 3.73 1.90 -2.47
N HIS A 79 4.99 2.08 -2.07
CA HIS A 79 5.36 2.19 -0.66
C HIS A 79 5.52 3.65 -0.31
N GLY A 80 5.01 4.06 0.84
CA GLY A 80 5.08 5.46 1.23
C GLY A 80 4.66 5.72 2.67
N THR A 81 4.83 6.97 3.07
CA THR A 81 4.42 7.50 4.37
C THR A 81 3.13 8.28 4.24
N VAL A 82 2.13 8.00 5.09
CA VAL A 82 0.86 8.73 5.11
C VAL A 82 1.10 10.17 5.59
N THR A 83 0.89 11.16 4.72
CA THR A 83 0.99 12.58 5.07
C THR A 83 -0.36 13.19 5.43
N ARG A 84 -1.46 12.56 4.97
CA ARG A 84 -2.82 12.88 5.39
C ARG A 84 -3.65 11.61 5.46
N ALA A 85 -4.18 11.31 6.64
CA ALA A 85 -5.11 10.20 6.83
C ALA A 85 -6.47 10.52 6.17
N ARG A 86 -7.27 9.48 5.96
CA ARG A 86 -8.64 9.67 5.48
C ARG A 86 -9.48 10.30 6.60
N GLU A 87 -9.90 11.53 6.40
CA GLU A 87 -10.86 12.21 7.28
C GLU A 87 -12.28 12.06 6.74
N ALA A 88 -13.29 12.20 7.60
CA ALA A 88 -14.71 12.14 7.21
C ALA A 88 -15.14 13.29 6.27
N LYS A 89 -14.28 14.31 6.07
CA LYS A 89 -14.52 15.45 5.19
C LYS A 89 -14.03 15.18 3.77
N ALA A 90 -14.51 15.99 2.81
CA ALA A 90 -14.32 15.83 1.35
C ALA A 90 -12.86 15.82 0.83
N VAL A 91 -11.86 15.93 1.71
CA VAL A 91 -10.44 15.94 1.32
C VAL A 91 -9.88 14.52 1.42
N GLY A 92 -9.45 13.98 0.27
CA GLY A 92 -8.90 12.63 0.19
C GLY A 92 -7.56 12.45 0.92
N PRO A 93 -7.20 11.20 1.26
CA PRO A 93 -5.93 10.86 1.90
C PRO A 93 -4.73 11.12 0.97
N ARG A 94 -3.55 11.28 1.57
CA ARG A 94 -2.30 11.56 0.87
C ARG A 94 -1.15 10.68 1.35
N LEU A 95 -0.31 10.29 0.41
CA LEU A 95 0.87 9.45 0.64
C LEU A 95 2.10 10.10 0.01
N ARG A 96 3.15 10.32 0.80
CA ARG A 96 4.48 10.61 0.28
C ARG A 96 5.10 9.33 -0.24
N VAL A 97 5.46 9.31 -1.51
CA VAL A 97 6.00 8.13 -2.18
C VAL A 97 7.46 7.93 -1.76
N ASP A 98 7.76 6.74 -1.24
CA ASP A 98 9.11 6.27 -0.98
C ASP A 98 9.60 5.42 -2.16
N SER A 99 8.73 4.56 -2.71
CA SER A 99 9.00 3.77 -3.92
C SER A 99 7.75 3.44 -4.71
N LEU A 100 7.90 3.22 -6.02
CA LEU A 100 6.81 2.86 -6.92
C LEU A 100 7.26 1.78 -7.90
N GLU A 101 6.48 0.69 -7.98
CA GLU A 101 6.69 -0.44 -8.89
C GLU A 101 5.47 -0.61 -9.80
N THR A 102 5.70 -0.79 -11.11
CA THR A 102 4.63 -1.19 -12.03
C THR A 102 4.46 -2.71 -11.99
N LEU A 103 3.24 -3.16 -11.71
CA LEU A 103 2.89 -4.57 -11.67
C LEU A 103 2.51 -5.06 -13.07
N LYS A 104 2.84 -6.32 -13.37
CA LYS A 104 2.43 -6.96 -14.62
C LYS A 104 0.90 -7.11 -14.67
N PRO A 105 0.27 -6.96 -15.86
CA PRO A 105 -1.11 -7.37 -16.03
C PRO A 105 -1.22 -8.88 -15.81
N ASP A 106 -2.30 -9.28 -15.12
CA ASP A 106 -2.66 -10.70 -14.88
C ASP A 106 -3.03 -11.41 -16.19
#